data_AF-G1TSH5-F1
#
_entry.id   AF-G1TSH5-F1
#
_cell.length_a   1.000
_cell.length_b   1.000
_cell.length_c   1.000
_cell.angle_alpha   90.00
_cell.angle_beta   90.00
_cell.angle_gamma   90.00
#
_symmetry.space_group_name_H-M   'P 1'
#
loop_
_entity.id
_entity.type
_entity.pdbx_description
1 polymer ?
#
loop_
_entity_poly.entity_id
_entity_poly.type
_entity_poly.pdbx_seq_one_letter_code
_entity_poly.pdbx_strand_id
1 'polypeptide(L)'
;MAESVPVTAESLAGSGARAACTVLNQVVLPGEELLLPEQEDADGAGGAGERPLPLNAGVCSRVRVVCGPGLRRSGDRLLVTKCGLLRHKEPSSGSGGGVYWVDSQQKRYVPVKGDHVIGIVTAKSGDIFKVDVGGSEPASLSYLAFEGATKRNRPNVQAVSSGL
;
A
#
# COMPACT_ATOMS: atom_id res chain seq x y z
N MET A 1 46.15 -14.73 -8.43
CA MET A 1 45.57 -14.32 -7.14
C MET A 1 44.65 -13.16 -7.42
N ALA A 2 43.33 -13.34 -7.31
CA ALA A 2 42.35 -12.30 -7.57
C ALA A 2 41.99 -11.66 -6.23
N GLU A 3 42.37 -10.39 -6.06
CA GLU A 3 42.06 -9.61 -4.87
C GLU A 3 40.62 -9.11 -4.98
N SER A 4 39.76 -9.54 -4.05
CA SER A 4 38.35 -9.15 -3.98
C SER A 4 38.24 -7.77 -3.35
N VAL A 5 37.86 -6.78 -4.13
CA VAL A 5 37.46 -5.45 -3.63
C VAL A 5 36.15 -5.60 -2.86
N PRO A 6 36.08 -5.20 -1.58
CA PRO A 6 34.81 -5.14 -0.88
C PRO A 6 34.00 -3.96 -1.41
N VAL A 7 32.88 -4.25 -2.08
CA VAL A 7 31.81 -3.27 -2.27
C VAL A 7 31.27 -2.96 -0.87
N THR A 8 31.71 -1.83 -0.33
CA THR A 8 31.08 -1.19 0.82
C THR A 8 29.69 -0.75 0.38
N ALA A 9 28.69 -1.55 0.73
CA ALA A 9 27.32 -1.09 0.78
C ALA A 9 27.23 -0.04 1.90
N GLU A 10 27.40 1.21 1.52
CA GLU A 10 27.10 2.37 2.35
C GLU A 10 25.59 2.38 2.61
N SER A 11 25.20 1.63 3.63
CA SER A 11 23.91 1.76 4.28
C SER A 11 23.90 3.13 4.94
N LEU A 12 23.41 4.13 4.20
CA LEU A 12 22.87 5.35 4.77
C LEU A 12 21.62 4.97 5.57
N ALA A 13 21.84 4.36 6.73
CA ALA A 13 20.92 4.36 7.83
C ALA A 13 20.77 5.82 8.28
N GLY A 14 19.91 6.56 7.59
CA GLY A 14 19.31 7.77 8.11
C GLY A 14 18.43 7.39 9.30
N SER A 15 19.07 7.08 10.42
CA SER A 15 18.45 6.73 11.70
C SER A 15 17.77 7.96 12.28
N GLY A 16 16.60 8.27 11.75
CA GLY A 16 15.68 9.22 12.34
C GLY A 16 14.30 8.81 11.91
N ALA A 17 13.57 8.10 12.78
CA ALA A 17 12.16 7.84 12.53
C ALA A 17 11.45 9.19 12.41
N ARG A 18 11.03 9.55 11.20
CA ARG A 18 10.46 10.87 10.91
C ARG A 18 8.96 10.85 11.22
N ALA A 19 8.45 11.93 11.79
CA ALA A 19 7.02 12.06 12.02
C ALA A 19 6.29 12.10 10.67
N ALA A 20 5.32 11.20 10.47
CA ALA A 20 4.56 11.04 9.23
C ALA A 20 3.86 12.34 8.82
N CYS A 21 3.42 13.16 9.79
CA CYS A 21 2.78 14.45 9.55
C CYS A 21 3.74 15.52 8.98
N THR A 22 5.00 15.52 9.39
CA THR A 22 6.02 16.48 8.94
C THR A 22 6.50 16.17 7.52
N VAL A 23 6.53 14.88 7.15
CA VAL A 23 7.00 14.41 5.84
C VAL A 23 5.90 14.25 4.80
N LEU A 24 4.70 14.75 5.08
CA LEU A 24 3.63 14.80 4.08
C LEU A 24 4.05 15.63 2.87
N ASN A 25 3.77 15.10 1.67
CA ASN A 25 4.17 15.64 0.37
C ASN A 25 5.70 15.71 0.16
N GLN A 26 6.49 15.01 0.98
CA GLN A 26 7.92 14.85 0.76
C GLN A 26 8.24 13.48 0.13
N VAL A 27 9.40 13.40 -0.51
CA VAL A 27 9.91 12.15 -1.06
C VAL A 27 10.44 11.29 0.08
N VAL A 28 9.90 10.08 0.20
CA VAL A 28 10.36 9.05 1.14
C VAL A 28 11.10 7.95 0.40
N LEU A 29 12.06 7.33 1.07
CA LEU A 29 12.89 6.27 0.52
C LEU A 29 12.56 4.91 1.15
N PRO A 30 12.74 3.80 0.40
CA PRO A 30 12.55 2.47 0.96
C PRO A 30 13.50 2.23 2.12
N GLY A 31 12.98 1.67 3.22
CA GLY A 31 13.72 1.43 4.46
C GLY A 31 13.57 2.52 5.52
N GLU A 32 12.96 3.66 5.18
CA GLU A 32 12.61 4.69 6.17
C GLU A 32 11.43 4.24 7.04
N GLU A 33 11.51 4.52 8.34
CA GLU A 33 10.43 4.29 9.30
C GLU A 33 9.76 5.61 9.69
N LEU A 34 8.43 5.67 9.57
CA LEU A 34 7.63 6.84 9.89
C LEU A 34 6.83 6.60 11.18
N LEU A 35 6.86 7.57 12.07
CA LEU A 35 6.05 7.59 13.29
C LEU A 35 4.68 8.21 12.98
N LEU A 36 3.61 7.50 13.35
CA LEU A 36 2.26 8.05 13.28
C LEU A 36 2.11 9.15 14.34
N PRO A 37 1.39 10.25 14.06
CA PRO A 37 1.02 11.18 15.10
C PRO A 37 0.12 10.45 16.11
N GLU A 38 0.61 10.24 17.32
CA GLU A 38 -0.26 10.03 18.48
C GLU A 38 -1.07 11.32 18.58
N GLN A 39 -2.37 11.26 18.25
CA GLN A 39 -3.21 12.43 18.36
C GLN A 39 -3.31 12.78 19.84
N GLU A 40 -2.78 13.94 20.20
CA GLU A 40 -3.05 14.59 21.48
C GLU A 40 -4.57 14.64 21.65
N ASP A 41 -5.04 14.05 22.74
CA ASP A 41 -6.43 14.12 23.16
C ASP A 41 -6.92 15.56 23.04
N ALA A 42 -8.08 15.73 22.41
CA ALA A 42 -8.87 16.93 22.57
C ALA A 42 -9.45 16.94 24.00
N ASP A 43 -8.61 17.05 25.01
CA ASP A 43 -9.01 17.26 26.40
C ASP A 43 -8.92 18.76 26.70
N GLY A 44 -9.93 19.47 26.21
CA GLY A 44 -10.20 20.83 26.67
C GLY A 44 -10.92 20.78 28.01
N ALA A 45 -10.20 20.96 29.11
CA ALA A 45 -10.69 21.65 30.32
C ALA A 45 -9.53 21.93 31.30
N GLY A 46 -9.43 23.19 31.72
CA GLY A 46 -8.39 23.67 32.63
C GLY A 46 -8.67 23.40 34.11
N GLY A 47 -7.75 23.86 34.96
CA GLY A 47 -7.96 23.96 36.40
C GLY A 47 -6.79 23.41 37.22
N ALA A 48 -6.13 24.28 37.98
CA ALA A 48 -5.11 23.93 38.96
C ALA A 48 -5.71 23.08 40.10
N GLY A 49 -5.06 21.97 40.46
CA GLY A 49 -5.40 21.17 41.65
C GLY A 49 -4.89 19.73 41.55
N GLU A 50 -3.86 19.42 42.34
CA GLU A 50 -3.55 18.12 42.97
C GLU A 50 -3.79 16.85 42.12
N ARG A 51 -2.72 16.27 41.55
CA ARG A 51 -2.79 15.02 40.76
C ARG A 51 -2.50 13.79 41.63
N PRO A 52 -3.47 12.86 41.84
CA PRO A 52 -3.17 11.49 42.21
C PRO A 52 -2.52 10.77 41.00
N LEU A 53 -1.53 9.93 41.28
CA LEU A 53 -0.81 9.13 40.27
C LEU A 53 -1.78 8.24 39.48
N PRO A 54 -1.90 8.36 38.14
CA PRO A 54 -2.79 7.50 37.37
C PRO A 54 -2.18 6.10 37.22
N LEU A 55 -2.76 5.10 37.91
CA LEU A 55 -2.50 3.67 37.74
C LEU A 55 -3.24 3.05 36.55
N ASN A 56 -3.52 3.85 35.52
CA ASN A 56 -3.95 3.35 34.23
C ASN A 56 -2.84 3.70 33.24
N ALA A 57 -2.01 2.70 32.91
CA ALA A 57 -1.13 2.77 31.75
C ALA A 57 -2.04 3.07 30.55
N GLY A 58 -2.00 4.33 30.12
CA GLY A 58 -2.97 4.92 29.21
C GLY A 58 -3.17 4.01 28.02
N VAL A 59 -4.40 3.52 27.85
CA VAL A 59 -4.88 3.20 26.52
C VAL A 59 -5.02 4.55 25.83
N CYS A 60 -3.90 5.10 25.37
CA CYS A 60 -3.88 6.18 24.41
C CYS A 60 -4.79 5.70 23.27
N SER A 61 -5.87 6.42 22.99
CA SER A 61 -6.83 6.01 21.96
C SER A 61 -6.12 6.11 20.61
N ARG A 62 -5.41 5.04 20.24
CA ARG A 62 -4.66 4.99 19.00
C ARG A 62 -5.65 5.08 17.87
N VAL A 63 -5.62 6.21 17.20
CA VAL A 63 -6.43 6.48 16.03
C VAL A 63 -6.08 5.41 14.97
N ARG A 64 -7.09 4.72 14.44
CA ARG A 64 -6.90 3.62 13.48
C ARG A 64 -6.48 4.16 12.10
N VAL A 65 -5.19 4.28 11.88
CA VAL A 65 -4.63 4.71 10.60
C VAL A 65 -4.61 3.56 9.58
N VAL A 66 -5.04 3.83 8.34
CA VAL A 66 -4.99 2.86 7.24
C VAL A 66 -3.68 3.02 6.47
N CYS A 67 -2.93 1.92 6.37
CA CYS A 67 -1.71 1.84 5.59
C CYS A 67 -2.05 1.49 4.13
N GLY A 68 -1.92 2.47 3.24
CA GLY A 68 -2.13 2.32 1.81
C GLY A 68 -0.90 1.79 1.07
N PRO A 69 -0.95 1.79 -0.28
CA PRO A 69 0.13 1.29 -1.14
C PRO A 69 1.49 1.92 -0.82
N GLY A 70 2.55 1.11 -0.95
CA GLY A 70 3.94 1.55 -0.72
C GLY A 70 4.35 1.66 0.74
N LEU A 71 3.42 1.47 1.69
CA LEU A 71 3.65 1.47 3.12
C LEU A 71 3.37 0.09 3.71
N ARG A 72 4.16 -0.29 4.71
CA ARG A 72 3.99 -1.54 5.45
C ARG A 72 4.00 -1.25 6.94
N ARG A 73 3.06 -1.80 7.69
CA ARG A 73 3.03 -1.61 9.14
C ARG A 73 4.11 -2.47 9.82
N SER A 74 4.96 -1.83 10.61
CA SER A 74 6.00 -2.43 11.46
C SER A 74 5.70 -2.08 12.92
N GLY A 75 4.81 -2.86 13.54
CA GLY A 75 4.33 -2.58 14.91
C GLY A 75 3.57 -1.25 15.00
N ASP A 76 4.22 -0.26 15.62
CA ASP A 76 3.73 1.12 15.80
C ASP A 76 4.32 2.14 14.81
N ARG A 77 5.17 1.65 13.88
CA ARG A 77 5.83 2.44 12.85
C ARG A 77 5.31 2.03 11.48
N LEU A 78 5.38 2.96 10.53
CA LEU A 78 5.14 2.68 9.12
C LEU A 78 6.49 2.56 8.41
N LEU A 79 6.79 1.38 7.88
CA LEU A 79 7.96 1.14 7.05
C LEU A 79 7.63 1.48 5.59
N VAL A 80 8.41 2.37 5.00
CA VAL A 80 8.33 2.71 3.59
C VAL A 80 8.96 1.58 2.77
N THR A 81 8.18 0.98 1.88
CA THR A 81 8.64 -0.12 1.01
C THR A 81 8.94 0.34 -0.41
N LYS A 82 8.40 1.49 -0.82
CA LYS A 82 8.55 2.07 -2.15
C LYS A 82 9.02 3.52 -2.03
N CYS A 83 9.87 3.97 -2.96
CA CYS A 83 10.19 5.39 -3.06
C CYS A 83 9.03 6.16 -3.69
N GLY A 84 8.76 7.37 -3.23
CA GLY A 84 7.69 8.19 -3.77
C GLY A 84 7.30 9.33 -2.84
N LEU A 85 6.22 10.02 -3.17
CA LEU A 85 5.68 11.07 -2.32
C LEU A 85 4.73 10.48 -1.29
N LEU A 86 4.98 10.74 -0.01
CA LEU A 86 4.03 10.38 1.03
C LEU A 86 2.81 11.31 0.96
N ARG A 87 1.62 10.73 0.85
CA ARG A 87 0.34 11.41 0.85
C ARG A 87 -0.50 10.95 2.04
N HIS A 88 -1.35 11.86 2.52
CA HIS A 88 -2.29 11.59 3.59
C HIS A 88 -3.65 12.19 3.25
N LYS A 89 -4.70 11.47 3.61
CA LYS A 89 -6.08 11.96 3.55
C LYS A 89 -6.79 11.63 4.84
N GLU A 90 -7.25 12.69 5.52
CA GLU A 90 -8.15 12.60 6.65
C GLU A 90 -9.44 11.87 6.22
N PRO A 91 -10.00 10.96 7.04
CA PRO A 91 -11.27 10.33 6.72
C PRO A 91 -12.35 11.41 6.66
N SER A 92 -13.23 11.33 5.65
CA SER A 92 -14.35 12.26 5.50
C SER A 92 -15.42 12.11 6.59
N SER A 93 -15.35 11.03 7.37
CA SER A 93 -16.15 10.77 8.55
C SER A 93 -15.25 11.02 9.76
N GLY A 94 -15.56 12.02 10.59
CA GLY A 94 -14.78 12.49 11.75
C GLY A 94 -14.60 11.49 12.91
N SER A 95 -14.52 10.19 12.60
CA SER A 95 -14.22 9.11 13.52
C SER A 95 -13.20 8.18 12.84
N GLY A 96 -11.93 8.37 13.17
CA GLY A 96 -10.89 7.37 12.96
C GLY A 96 -10.00 7.55 11.73
N GLY A 97 -8.79 8.09 11.96
CA GLY A 97 -7.53 7.76 11.30
C GLY A 97 -7.48 7.80 9.79
N GLY A 98 -6.78 8.81 9.27
CA GLY A 98 -6.58 8.96 7.84
C GLY A 98 -5.85 7.82 7.18
N VAL A 99 -5.87 7.87 5.85
CA VAL A 99 -5.19 6.92 4.99
C VAL A 99 -3.88 7.56 4.57
N TYR A 100 -2.76 6.85 4.81
CA TYR A 100 -1.45 7.23 4.29
C TYR A 100 -1.10 6.32 3.12
N TRP A 101 -0.56 6.87 2.05
CA TRP A 101 -0.05 6.08 0.93
C TRP A 101 1.17 6.76 0.32
N VAL A 102 2.03 5.98 -0.33
CA VAL A 102 3.14 6.51 -1.11
C VAL A 102 2.75 6.50 -2.57
N ASP A 103 2.74 7.67 -3.18
CA ASP A 103 2.58 7.85 -4.62
C ASP A 103 3.90 7.54 -5.32
N SER A 104 3.98 6.34 -5.89
CA SER A 104 5.12 5.85 -6.64
C SER A 104 4.74 5.73 -8.12
N GLN A 105 5.46 6.44 -8.98
CA GLN A 105 5.33 6.33 -10.43
C GLN A 105 5.92 4.99 -10.91
N GLN A 106 5.07 3.96 -11.03
CA GLN A 106 5.47 2.63 -11.51
C GLN A 106 4.77 2.30 -12.85
N LYS A 107 5.56 1.85 -13.84
CA LYS A 107 5.03 1.44 -15.15
C LYS A 107 4.29 0.10 -15.15
N ARG A 108 4.61 -0.77 -14.19
CA ARG A 108 3.97 -2.09 -14.04
C ARG A 108 2.75 -1.95 -13.14
N TYR A 109 1.61 -2.45 -13.61
CA TYR A 109 0.38 -2.48 -12.83
C TYR A 109 0.51 -3.43 -11.63
N VAL A 110 -0.02 -3.02 -10.48
CA VAL A 110 -0.11 -3.85 -9.27
C VAL A 110 -1.58 -4.21 -9.06
N PRO A 111 -1.98 -5.49 -9.19
CA PRO A 111 -3.38 -5.88 -9.08
C PRO A 111 -4.01 -5.50 -7.74
N VAL A 112 -5.08 -4.70 -7.79
CA VAL A 112 -5.89 -4.33 -6.62
C VAL A 112 -7.31 -4.90 -6.78
N LYS A 113 -7.90 -5.35 -5.67
CA LYS A 113 -9.28 -5.85 -5.66
C LYS A 113 -10.26 -4.71 -5.95
N GLY A 114 -11.21 -4.97 -6.85
CA GLY A 114 -12.23 -4.00 -7.23
C GLY A 114 -11.76 -2.95 -8.25
N ASP A 115 -10.54 -3.09 -8.79
CA ASP A 115 -10.06 -2.20 -9.84
C ASP A 115 -10.60 -2.62 -11.22
N HIS A 116 -10.86 -1.63 -12.07
CA HIS A 116 -11.33 -1.83 -13.44
C HIS A 116 -10.14 -1.73 -14.39
N VAL A 117 -9.82 -2.86 -15.03
CA VAL A 117 -8.61 -2.99 -15.84
C VAL A 117 -8.94 -3.41 -17.26
N ILE A 118 -8.10 -2.97 -18.20
CA ILE A 118 -8.14 -3.40 -19.60
C ILE A 118 -7.02 -4.42 -19.79
N GLY A 119 -7.36 -5.58 -20.35
CA GLY A 119 -6.39 -6.64 -20.59
C GLY A 119 -6.54 -7.28 -21.97
N ILE A 120 -5.46 -7.88 -22.46
CA ILE A 120 -5.38 -8.53 -23.77
C ILE A 120 -5.38 -10.04 -23.57
N VAL A 121 -6.29 -10.75 -24.23
CA VAL A 121 -6.34 -12.22 -24.15
C VAL A 121 -5.17 -12.82 -24.93
N THR A 122 -4.20 -13.37 -24.21
CA THR A 122 -2.98 -13.96 -24.79
C THR A 122 -3.18 -15.42 -25.18
N ALA A 123 -3.94 -16.18 -24.37
CA ALA A 123 -4.16 -17.60 -24.63
C ALA A 123 -5.50 -18.07 -24.08
N LYS A 124 -6.03 -19.12 -24.68
CA LYS A 124 -7.23 -19.82 -24.24
C LYS A 124 -6.85 -21.25 -23.87
N SER A 125 -7.08 -21.64 -22.62
CA SER A 125 -6.76 -22.99 -22.13
C SER A 125 -8.00 -23.59 -21.47
N GLY A 126 -8.66 -24.51 -22.19
CA GLY A 126 -9.91 -25.14 -21.73
C GLY A 126 -10.98 -24.09 -21.41
N ASP A 127 -11.34 -24.01 -20.13
CA ASP A 127 -12.37 -23.14 -19.57
C ASP A 127 -11.82 -21.81 -19.00
N ILE A 128 -10.52 -21.56 -19.16
CA ILE A 128 -9.82 -20.39 -18.61
C ILE A 128 -9.16 -19.59 -19.75
N PHE A 129 -9.37 -18.29 -19.76
CA PHE A 129 -8.66 -17.34 -20.60
C PHE A 129 -7.49 -16.74 -19.84
N LYS A 130 -6.29 -16.75 -20.43
CA LYS A 130 -5.13 -16.02 -19.92
C LYS A 130 -5.14 -14.63 -20.52
N VAL A 131 -5.12 -13.62 -19.66
CA VAL A 131 -5.25 -12.21 -20.03
C VAL A 131 -4.05 -11.44 -19.49
N ASP A 132 -3.32 -10.75 -20.35
CA ASP A 132 -2.27 -9.82 -19.93
C ASP A 132 -2.88 -8.48 -19.54
N VAL A 133 -2.60 -8.03 -18.31
CA VAL A 133 -3.09 -6.77 -17.72
C VAL A 133 -1.92 -5.79 -17.51
N GLY A 134 -0.70 -6.11 -17.99
CA GLY A 134 0.49 -5.29 -17.74
C GLY A 134 1.00 -5.40 -16.29
N GLY A 135 0.64 -6.49 -15.61
CA GLY A 135 1.06 -6.81 -14.25
C GLY A 135 2.39 -7.55 -14.18
N SER A 136 2.67 -8.20 -13.04
CA SER A 136 3.82 -9.10 -12.92
C SER A 136 3.56 -10.48 -13.51
N GLU A 137 2.29 -10.89 -13.55
CA GLU A 137 1.82 -12.17 -14.06
C GLU A 137 0.53 -11.96 -14.85
N PRO A 138 0.25 -12.80 -15.86
CA PRO A 138 -1.02 -12.73 -16.58
C PRO A 138 -2.17 -13.16 -15.67
N ALA A 139 -3.31 -12.46 -15.78
CA ALA A 139 -4.53 -12.80 -15.09
C ALA A 139 -5.21 -14.02 -15.73
N SER A 140 -6.00 -14.72 -14.93
CA SER A 140 -6.87 -15.80 -15.40
C SER A 140 -8.32 -15.37 -15.31
N LEU A 141 -9.06 -15.54 -16.40
CA LEU A 141 -10.47 -15.20 -16.50
C LEU A 141 -11.27 -16.45 -16.83
N SER A 142 -12.20 -16.82 -15.96
CA SER A 142 -13.06 -17.98 -16.20
C SER A 142 -14.05 -17.69 -17.31
N TYR A 143 -14.33 -18.70 -18.13
CA TYR A 143 -15.40 -18.67 -19.09
C TYR A 143 -16.77 -18.33 -18.48
N LEU A 144 -17.04 -18.77 -17.25
CA LEU A 144 -18.33 -18.52 -16.58
C LEU A 144 -18.45 -17.10 -16.00
N ALA A 145 -17.37 -16.32 -16.04
CA ALA A 145 -17.36 -14.95 -15.54
C ALA A 145 -18.03 -13.96 -16.51
N PHE A 146 -18.37 -14.40 -17.73
CA PHE A 146 -19.14 -13.60 -18.67
C PHE A 146 -20.64 -13.73 -18.40
N GLU A 147 -21.36 -12.64 -18.60
CA GLU A 147 -22.81 -12.63 -18.50
C GLU A 147 -23.43 -13.62 -19.50
N GLY A 148 -24.34 -14.47 -19.02
CA GLY A 148 -24.99 -15.49 -19.85
C GLY A 148 -24.11 -16.68 -20.26
N ALA A 149 -22.89 -16.79 -19.72
CA ALA A 149 -22.03 -17.93 -19.98
C ALA A 149 -22.55 -19.20 -19.31
N THR A 150 -22.91 -20.19 -20.12
CA THR A 150 -23.22 -21.56 -19.67
C THR A 150 -22.39 -22.53 -20.48
N LYS A 151 -22.23 -23.79 -20.06
CA LYS A 151 -21.48 -24.80 -20.84
C LYS A 151 -21.98 -24.96 -22.29
N ARG A 152 -23.25 -24.59 -22.54
CA ARG A 152 -23.90 -24.63 -23.87
C ARG A 152 -23.72 -23.33 -24.66
N ASN A 153 -23.57 -22.18 -24.00
CA ASN A 153 -23.45 -20.85 -24.61
C ASN A 153 -22.03 -20.28 -24.46
N ARG A 154 -21.17 -20.48 -25.48
CA ARG A 154 -19.76 -20.05 -25.47
C ARG A 154 -19.59 -18.58 -25.86
N PRO A 155 -19.07 -17.70 -24.97
CA PRO A 155 -18.74 -16.34 -25.36
C PRO A 155 -17.61 -16.38 -26.38
N ASN A 156 -17.77 -15.58 -27.43
CA ASN A 156 -16.83 -15.52 -28.55
C ASN A 156 -15.63 -14.62 -28.20
N VAL A 157 -14.75 -15.13 -27.32
CA VAL A 157 -13.52 -14.44 -26.92
C VAL A 157 -12.37 -14.93 -27.81
N GLN A 158 -11.80 -14.01 -28.58
CA GLN A 158 -10.64 -14.28 -29.42
C GLN A 158 -9.35 -14.06 -28.63
N ALA A 159 -8.40 -14.98 -28.78
CA ALA A 159 -7.03 -14.75 -28.30
C ALA A 159 -6.27 -13.99 -29.38
N VAL A 160 -5.61 -12.90 -28.99
CA VAL A 160 -4.72 -12.16 -29.88
C VAL A 160 -3.43 -12.96 -29.95
N SER A 161 -3.17 -13.61 -31.08
CA SER A 161 -1.87 -14.18 -31.37
C SER A 161 -0.90 -13.03 -31.59
N SER A 162 -0.10 -12.68 -30.59
CA SER A 162 1.07 -11.84 -30.80
C SER A 162 2.10 -12.64 -31.60
N GLY A 163 1.96 -12.63 -32.92
CA GLY A 163 2.95 -13.18 -33.84
C GLY A 163 4.17 -12.26 -33.85
N LEU A 164 5.19 -12.66 -33.12
CA LEU A 164 6.58 -12.26 -33.33
C LEU A 164 7.38 -13.53 -33.58
#